data_AF-A0A832WSV6-F1
#
_entry.id   AF-A0A832WSV6-F1
#
_cell.length_a   1.000
_cell.length_b   1.000
_cell.length_c   1.000
_cell.angle_alpha   90.00
_cell.angle_beta   90.00
_cell.angle_gamma   90.00
#
_symmetry.space_group_name_H-M   'P 1'
#
loop_
_entity.id
_entity.type
_entity.pdbx_description
1 polymer ?
#
loop_
_entity_poly.entity_id
_entity_poly.type
_entity_poly.pdbx_seq_one_letter_code
_entity_poly.pdbx_strand_id
1 'polypeptide(L)'
;MNTYAATLLGRVRSTRPLIHHITNTVTINDCANATLAIGAAPVMAGAIEEVAEMAGIAGALVLNIGTLSPAQIDAMVAAGKAANACSIPVILDPVGVGATTLRTESAERMLNECRVAILKGNAGEIGVLAGSGGTVRGVDSGGCAGDPIEVARQCSERWNTVVAMTGETDIVCGKSEVYLIRNGSPMMERLSGTGCM
;
A
#
# COMPACT_ATOMS: atom_id res chain seq x y z
N MET A 1 6.71 -17.69 -19.60
CA MET A 1 5.74 -17.58 -18.50
C MET A 1 6.53 -17.33 -17.22
N ASN A 2 6.30 -16.23 -16.49
CA ASN A 2 7.07 -15.90 -15.28
C ASN A 2 6.75 -16.91 -14.18
N THR A 3 7.63 -17.87 -13.96
CA THR A 3 7.43 -19.00 -13.02
C THR A 3 7.34 -18.54 -11.56
N TYR A 4 7.92 -17.39 -11.22
CA TYR A 4 7.84 -16.82 -9.87
C TYR A 4 6.41 -16.37 -9.52
N ALA A 5 5.78 -15.59 -10.40
CA ALA A 5 4.42 -15.09 -10.17
C ALA A 5 3.41 -16.23 -10.04
N ALA A 6 3.50 -17.24 -10.91
CA ALA A 6 2.65 -18.43 -10.83
C ALA A 6 2.85 -19.20 -9.52
N THR A 7 4.11 -19.35 -9.09
CA THR A 7 4.45 -20.02 -7.81
C THR A 7 3.90 -19.26 -6.61
N LEU A 8 4.04 -17.93 -6.58
CA LEU A 8 3.51 -17.08 -5.51
C LEU A 8 1.98 -17.13 -5.45
N LEU A 9 1.31 -17.06 -6.59
CA LEU A 9 -0.15 -17.19 -6.65
C LEU A 9 -0.61 -18.57 -6.17
N GLY A 10 0.11 -19.64 -6.54
CA GLY A 10 -0.14 -20.99 -6.02
C GLY A 10 -0.04 -21.05 -4.49
N ARG A 11 0.97 -20.38 -3.90
CA ARG A 11 1.11 -20.28 -2.44
C ARG A 11 -0.06 -19.57 -1.79
N VAL A 12 -0.45 -18.39 -2.28
CA VAL A 12 -1.61 -17.63 -1.77
C VAL A 12 -2.86 -18.50 -1.73
N ARG A 13 -3.15 -19.20 -2.83
CA ARG A 13 -4.32 -20.10 -2.92
C ARG A 13 -4.25 -21.29 -1.96
N SER A 14 -3.05 -21.82 -1.73
CA SER A 14 -2.85 -22.97 -0.83
C SER A 14 -2.91 -22.60 0.65
N THR A 15 -2.40 -21.43 1.03
CA THR A 15 -2.36 -20.98 2.42
C THR A 15 -3.60 -20.19 2.83
N ARG A 16 -4.32 -19.62 1.84
CA ARG A 16 -5.52 -18.79 2.00
C ARG A 16 -5.33 -17.78 3.15
N PRO A 17 -4.37 -16.85 3.04
CA PRO A 17 -4.02 -15.96 4.13
C PRO A 17 -5.20 -15.02 4.47
N LEU A 18 -5.37 -14.72 5.76
CA LEU A 18 -6.28 -13.67 6.22
C LEU A 18 -5.64 -12.31 5.95
N ILE A 19 -6.28 -11.45 5.16
CA ILE A 19 -5.79 -10.10 4.84
C ILE A 19 -6.70 -9.10 5.54
N HIS A 20 -6.15 -8.39 6.53
CA HIS A 20 -6.86 -7.35 7.25
C HIS A 20 -6.72 -6.04 6.48
N HIS A 21 -7.84 -5.54 5.96
CA HIS A 21 -7.92 -4.27 5.25
C HIS A 21 -8.49 -3.19 6.17
N ILE A 22 -7.73 -2.12 6.36
CA ILE A 22 -8.26 -0.83 6.81
C ILE A 22 -8.12 0.11 5.61
N THR A 23 -9.16 0.15 4.78
CA THR A 23 -9.15 0.82 3.47
C THR A 23 -10.23 1.88 3.35
N ASN A 24 -10.25 2.55 2.21
CA ASN A 24 -11.20 3.60 1.89
C ASN A 24 -12.59 3.04 1.57
N THR A 25 -13.62 3.86 1.79
CA THR A 25 -15.03 3.47 1.60
C THR A 25 -15.43 3.35 0.13
N VAL A 26 -14.66 3.92 -0.80
CA VAL A 26 -14.94 3.86 -2.24
C VAL A 26 -14.67 2.46 -2.79
N THR A 27 -13.63 1.78 -2.31
CA THR A 27 -13.13 0.52 -2.92
C THR A 27 -13.21 -0.67 -1.97
N ILE A 28 -13.80 -0.52 -0.78
CA ILE A 28 -13.79 -1.56 0.26
C ILE A 28 -14.38 -2.90 -0.22
N ASN A 29 -15.45 -2.86 -1.03
CA ASN A 29 -16.06 -4.07 -1.60
C ASN A 29 -15.16 -4.70 -2.67
N ASP A 30 -14.53 -3.87 -3.51
CA ASP A 30 -13.65 -4.32 -4.58
C ASP A 30 -12.38 -4.96 -4.02
N CYS A 31 -11.76 -4.37 -2.99
CA CYS A 31 -10.63 -4.96 -2.26
C CYS A 31 -11.01 -6.33 -1.66
N ALA A 32 -12.24 -6.47 -1.13
CA ALA A 32 -12.76 -7.76 -0.65
C ALA A 32 -12.81 -8.80 -1.77
N ASN A 33 -13.45 -8.45 -2.88
CA ASN A 33 -13.67 -9.35 -4.01
C ASN A 33 -12.36 -9.71 -4.70
N ALA A 34 -11.44 -8.76 -4.86
CA ALA A 34 -10.10 -9.01 -5.40
C ALA A 34 -9.32 -9.99 -4.52
N THR A 35 -9.32 -9.79 -3.20
CA THR A 35 -8.68 -10.69 -2.23
C THR A 35 -9.26 -12.11 -2.32
N LEU A 36 -10.59 -12.24 -2.41
CA LEU A 36 -11.26 -13.54 -2.61
C LEU A 36 -10.88 -14.17 -3.95
N ALA A 37 -10.87 -13.40 -5.04
CA ALA A 37 -10.60 -13.87 -6.39
C ALA A 37 -9.18 -14.43 -6.55
N ILE A 38 -8.19 -13.87 -5.85
CA ILE A 38 -6.82 -14.40 -5.85
C ILE A 38 -6.65 -15.63 -4.92
N GLY A 39 -7.65 -15.94 -4.09
CA GLY A 39 -7.69 -17.11 -3.21
C GLY A 39 -7.30 -16.85 -1.75
N ALA A 40 -7.32 -15.59 -1.30
CA ALA A 40 -7.11 -15.21 0.09
C ALA A 40 -8.45 -14.96 0.82
N ALA A 41 -8.41 -14.65 2.11
CA ALA A 41 -9.58 -14.32 2.92
C ALA A 41 -9.51 -12.85 3.38
N PRO A 42 -10.42 -11.96 2.95
CA PRO A 42 -10.42 -10.58 3.44
C PRO A 42 -11.13 -10.45 4.79
N VAL A 43 -10.71 -9.45 5.59
CA VAL A 43 -11.45 -8.95 6.75
C VAL A 43 -11.33 -7.43 6.86
N MET A 44 -12.42 -6.76 7.24
CA MET A 44 -12.52 -5.30 7.32
C MET A 44 -12.95 -4.88 8.72
N ALA A 45 -12.03 -4.95 9.67
CA ALA A 45 -12.21 -4.48 11.04
C ALA A 45 -11.54 -3.10 11.17
N GLY A 46 -12.31 -2.04 11.43
CA GLY A 46 -11.78 -0.67 11.43
C GLY A 46 -11.91 0.04 12.78
N ALA A 47 -12.62 -0.54 13.74
CA ALA A 47 -12.88 0.09 15.02
C ALA A 47 -11.67 -0.05 15.95
N ILE A 48 -11.31 1.05 16.64
CA ILE A 48 -10.12 1.11 17.51
C ILE A 48 -10.14 0.01 18.59
N GLU A 49 -11.35 -0.39 18.99
CA GLU A 49 -11.63 -1.41 20.00
C GLU A 49 -11.23 -2.83 19.58
N GLU A 50 -11.19 -3.14 18.27
CA GLU A 50 -10.93 -4.51 17.77
C GLU A 50 -9.72 -4.61 16.84
N VAL A 51 -9.23 -3.50 16.28
CA VAL A 51 -8.20 -3.52 15.23
C VAL A 51 -6.89 -4.18 15.66
N ALA A 52 -6.50 -4.04 16.93
CA ALA A 52 -5.29 -4.67 17.45
C ALA A 52 -5.42 -6.19 17.51
N GLU A 53 -6.59 -6.70 17.92
CA GLU A 53 -6.88 -8.13 17.98
C GLU A 53 -6.91 -8.73 16.57
N MET A 54 -7.60 -8.06 15.63
CA MET A 54 -7.70 -8.51 14.24
C MET A 54 -6.34 -8.50 13.54
N ALA A 55 -5.56 -7.43 13.70
CA ALA A 55 -4.24 -7.30 13.08
C ALA A 55 -3.24 -8.34 13.62
N GLY A 56 -3.34 -8.71 14.90
CA GLY A 56 -2.46 -9.69 15.54
C GLY A 56 -2.64 -11.14 15.04
N ILE A 57 -3.78 -11.46 14.41
CA ILE A 57 -4.07 -12.79 13.86
C ILE A 57 -4.09 -12.83 12.33
N ALA A 58 -3.96 -11.68 11.67
CA ALA A 58 -3.95 -11.60 10.21
C ALA A 58 -2.64 -12.15 9.62
N GLY A 59 -2.68 -12.60 8.37
CA GLY A 59 -1.47 -12.93 7.60
C GLY A 59 -0.77 -11.68 7.02
N ALA A 60 -1.50 -10.59 6.83
CA ALA A 60 -0.98 -9.27 6.47
C ALA A 60 -2.00 -8.18 6.84
N LEU A 61 -1.51 -6.96 7.07
CA LEU A 61 -2.31 -5.76 7.29
C LEU A 61 -2.12 -4.77 6.13
N VAL A 62 -3.21 -4.31 5.52
CA VAL A 62 -3.22 -3.29 4.48
C VAL A 62 -3.86 -2.02 5.03
N LEU A 63 -3.10 -0.93 5.00
CA LEU A 63 -3.52 0.40 5.40
C LEU A 63 -3.64 1.28 4.15
N ASN A 64 -4.85 1.73 3.83
CA ASN A 64 -5.10 2.64 2.71
C ASN A 64 -5.83 3.89 3.20
N ILE A 65 -5.24 5.05 2.92
CA ILE A 65 -5.71 6.35 3.46
C ILE A 65 -6.64 7.12 2.50
N GLY A 66 -7.29 6.43 1.55
CA GLY A 66 -8.08 7.03 0.47
C GLY A 66 -9.26 7.90 0.93
N THR A 67 -9.97 7.52 1.99
CA THR A 67 -11.08 8.31 2.60
C THR A 67 -10.84 8.46 4.11
N LEU A 68 -9.69 9.05 4.45
CA LEU A 68 -9.18 9.12 5.81
C LEU A 68 -10.02 10.00 6.74
N SER A 69 -10.13 9.59 8.00
CA SER A 69 -10.66 10.37 9.12
C SER A 69 -9.71 10.31 10.33
N PRO A 70 -9.77 11.26 11.27
CA PRO A 70 -8.93 11.24 12.47
C PRO A 70 -9.00 9.93 13.26
N ALA A 71 -10.20 9.39 13.47
CA ALA A 71 -10.40 8.13 14.18
C ALA A 71 -9.75 6.94 13.43
N GLN A 72 -9.80 6.93 12.10
CA GLN A 72 -9.13 5.90 11.31
C GLN A 72 -7.60 5.99 11.42
N ILE A 73 -7.02 7.20 11.50
CA ILE A 73 -5.56 7.34 11.65
C ILE A 73 -5.10 6.63 12.94
N ASP A 74 -5.78 6.89 14.05
CA ASP A 74 -5.42 6.27 15.33
C ASP A 74 -5.62 4.75 15.30
N ALA A 75 -6.72 4.27 14.68
CA ALA A 75 -6.96 2.84 14.47
C ALA A 75 -5.89 2.17 13.59
N MET A 76 -5.48 2.81 12.49
CA MET A 76 -4.44 2.32 11.59
C MET A 76 -3.07 2.23 12.28
N VAL A 77 -2.71 3.21 13.11
CA VAL A 77 -1.47 3.18 13.90
C VAL A 77 -1.52 2.09 14.96
N ALA A 78 -2.66 1.92 15.66
CA ALA A 78 -2.83 0.84 16.63
C ALA A 78 -2.73 -0.54 15.97
N ALA A 79 -3.39 -0.74 14.83
CA ALA A 79 -3.31 -1.95 14.03
C ALA A 79 -1.88 -2.24 13.56
N GLY A 80 -1.19 -1.22 13.05
CA GLY A 80 0.19 -1.34 12.56
C GLY A 80 1.16 -1.76 13.66
N LYS A 81 1.05 -1.18 14.86
CA LYS A 81 1.85 -1.56 16.02
C LYS A 81 1.57 -3.00 16.47
N ALA A 82 0.29 -3.39 16.53
CA ALA A 82 -0.11 -4.76 16.88
C ALA A 82 0.41 -5.78 15.85
N ALA A 83 0.24 -5.50 14.56
CA ALA A 83 0.79 -6.32 13.48
C ALA A 83 2.31 -6.47 13.62
N ASN A 84 3.05 -5.39 13.85
CA ASN A 84 4.50 -5.45 14.03
C ASN A 84 4.93 -6.27 15.26
N ALA A 85 4.21 -6.17 16.39
CA ALA A 85 4.48 -6.98 17.57
C ALA A 85 4.33 -8.48 17.29
N CYS A 86 3.41 -8.85 16.39
CA CYS A 86 3.17 -10.22 15.93
C CYS A 86 3.98 -10.60 14.67
N SER A 87 4.91 -9.75 14.22
CA SER A 87 5.68 -9.93 12.97
C SER A 87 4.82 -10.08 11.70
N ILE A 88 3.61 -9.52 11.72
CA ILE A 88 2.71 -9.45 10.58
C ILE A 88 3.15 -8.30 9.67
N PRO A 89 3.30 -8.52 8.36
CA PRO A 89 3.71 -7.49 7.42
C PRO A 89 2.62 -6.44 7.24
N VAL A 90 3.03 -5.17 7.30
CA VAL A 90 2.16 -4.00 7.08
C VAL A 90 2.43 -3.42 5.69
N ILE A 91 1.39 -3.23 4.90
CA ILE A 91 1.42 -2.58 3.60
C ILE A 91 0.73 -1.23 3.74
N LEU A 92 1.36 -0.16 3.26
CA LEU A 92 0.80 1.18 3.25
C LEU A 92 0.54 1.64 1.80
N ASP A 93 -0.69 2.06 1.54
CA ASP A 93 -1.13 2.74 0.32
C ASP A 93 -1.45 4.21 0.66
N PRO A 94 -0.52 5.14 0.36
CA PRO A 94 -0.55 6.53 0.82
C PRO A 94 -1.42 7.41 -0.10
N VAL A 95 -2.61 6.93 -0.47
CA VAL A 95 -3.48 7.56 -1.47
C VAL A 95 -3.64 9.06 -1.21
N GLY A 96 -3.27 9.88 -2.18
CA GLY A 96 -3.41 11.34 -2.16
C GLY A 96 -2.42 12.06 -1.23
N VAL A 97 -1.34 11.42 -0.78
CA VAL A 97 -0.20 12.15 -0.18
C VAL A 97 0.26 13.25 -1.12
N GLY A 98 0.55 14.43 -0.58
CA GLY A 98 0.87 15.64 -1.35
C GLY A 98 -0.35 16.46 -1.77
N ALA A 99 -1.56 15.89 -1.78
CA ALA A 99 -2.76 16.64 -2.10
C ALA A 99 -3.27 17.48 -0.91
N THR A 100 -3.11 16.98 0.32
CA THR A 100 -3.48 17.70 1.55
C THR A 100 -2.51 17.40 2.69
N THR A 101 -2.35 18.36 3.61
CA THR A 101 -1.51 18.23 4.81
C THR A 101 -1.89 16.99 5.63
N LEU A 102 -3.18 16.77 5.87
CA LEU A 102 -3.67 15.63 6.64
C LEU A 102 -3.19 14.29 6.06
N ARG A 103 -3.26 14.10 4.73
CA ARG A 103 -2.83 12.84 4.09
C ARG A 103 -1.33 12.63 4.22
N THR A 104 -0.55 13.68 3.94
CA THR A 104 0.92 13.64 4.03
C THR A 104 1.37 13.34 5.46
N GLU A 105 0.91 14.10 6.44
CA GLU A 105 1.29 13.91 7.84
C GLU A 105 0.85 12.54 8.38
N SER A 106 -0.30 12.03 7.95
CA SER A 106 -0.79 10.71 8.37
C SER A 106 0.06 9.57 7.81
N ALA A 107 0.46 9.64 6.54
CA ALA A 107 1.34 8.64 5.94
C ALA A 107 2.72 8.67 6.61
N GLU A 108 3.29 9.86 6.85
CA GLU A 108 4.55 10.01 7.58
C GLU A 108 4.44 9.49 9.02
N ARG A 109 3.33 9.77 9.72
CA ARG A 109 3.06 9.22 11.05
C ARG A 109 3.10 7.68 11.03
N MET A 110 2.39 7.05 10.08
CA MET A 110 2.39 5.58 9.96
C MET A 110 3.78 5.02 9.63
N LEU A 111 4.53 5.66 8.74
CA LEU A 111 5.89 5.25 8.38
C LEU A 111 6.89 5.41 9.54
N ASN A 112 6.69 6.39 10.42
CA ASN A 112 7.52 6.60 11.60
C ASN A 112 7.13 5.69 12.77
N GLU A 113 5.84 5.43 12.98
CA GLU A 113 5.34 4.70 14.14
C GLU A 113 5.20 3.18 13.90
N CYS A 114 5.20 2.75 12.65
CA CYS A 114 5.04 1.34 12.25
C CYS A 114 6.17 0.93 11.30
N ARG A 115 6.64 -0.32 11.45
CA ARG A 115 7.49 -0.97 10.45
C ARG A 115 6.62 -1.40 9.26
N VAL A 116 6.56 -0.53 8.26
CA VAL A 116 5.94 -0.81 6.96
C VAL A 116 6.85 -1.72 6.15
N ALA A 117 6.32 -2.87 5.71
CA ALA A 117 7.04 -3.83 4.89
C ALA A 117 7.05 -3.42 3.41
N ILE A 118 5.93 -2.87 2.92
CA ILE A 118 5.77 -2.39 1.54
C ILE A 118 5.02 -1.06 1.54
N LEU A 119 5.58 -0.06 0.89
CA LEU A 119 4.93 1.20 0.54
C LEU A 119 4.55 1.16 -0.94
N LYS A 120 3.25 1.19 -1.26
CA LYS A 120 2.76 1.11 -2.64
C LYS A 120 2.00 2.39 -3.00
N GLY A 121 2.47 3.13 -4.00
CA GLY A 121 1.83 4.38 -4.43
C GLY A 121 2.20 4.74 -5.87
N ASN A 122 1.57 5.78 -6.41
CA ASN A 122 1.95 6.29 -7.73
C ASN A 122 3.22 7.16 -7.66
N ALA A 123 3.76 7.56 -8.82
CA ALA A 123 5.00 8.34 -8.89
C ALA A 123 4.94 9.65 -8.08
N GLY A 124 3.81 10.38 -8.13
CA GLY A 124 3.63 11.62 -7.39
C GLY A 124 3.64 11.43 -5.87
N GLU A 125 2.88 10.44 -5.38
CA GLU A 125 2.81 10.10 -3.95
C GLU A 125 4.17 9.65 -3.41
N ILE A 126 4.85 8.77 -4.14
CA ILE A 126 6.18 8.28 -3.78
C ILE A 126 7.22 9.41 -3.85
N GLY A 127 7.13 10.31 -4.84
CA GLY A 127 8.03 11.48 -4.95
C GLY A 127 7.90 12.45 -3.77
N VAL A 128 6.67 12.66 -3.28
CA VAL A 128 6.44 13.46 -2.06
C VAL A 128 7.06 12.76 -0.84
N LEU A 129 6.81 11.47 -0.65
CA LEU A 129 7.37 10.71 0.48
C LEU A 129 8.89 10.52 0.40
N ALA A 130 9.48 10.54 -0.79
CA ALA A 130 10.94 10.54 -0.97
C ALA A 130 11.57 11.85 -0.48
N GLY A 131 10.84 12.97 -0.51
CA GLY A 131 11.38 14.31 -0.24
C GLY A 131 12.01 14.98 -1.46
N SER A 132 11.92 14.33 -2.63
CA SER A 132 12.39 14.84 -3.93
C SER A 132 11.45 15.92 -4.50
N GLY A 133 10.29 16.14 -3.86
CA GLY A 133 9.20 16.95 -4.39
C GLY A 133 8.36 16.20 -5.43
N GLY A 134 7.12 16.63 -5.61
CA GLY A 134 6.17 16.05 -6.56
C GLY A 134 4.88 16.88 -6.59
N THR A 135 4.22 16.96 -7.75
CA THR A 135 2.90 17.59 -7.85
C THR A 135 1.83 16.50 -7.90
N VAL A 136 1.05 16.37 -6.84
CA VAL A 136 -0.12 15.48 -6.79
C VAL A 136 -1.37 16.33 -6.86
N ARG A 137 -2.26 16.07 -7.82
CA ARG A 137 -3.56 16.72 -7.93
C ARG A 137 -4.67 15.68 -7.78
N GLY A 138 -5.02 15.35 -6.53
CA GLY A 138 -6.03 14.33 -6.24
C GLY A 138 -5.50 12.90 -6.36
N VAL A 139 -6.32 11.97 -6.87
CA VAL A 139 -5.94 10.56 -7.12
C VAL A 139 -5.34 10.33 -8.52
N ASP A 140 -5.29 11.38 -9.35
CA ASP A 140 -4.71 11.32 -10.68
C ASP A 140 -3.18 11.25 -10.60
N SER A 141 -2.58 10.37 -11.39
CA SER A 141 -1.14 10.07 -11.45
C SER A 141 -0.33 11.26 -11.98
N GLY A 142 -0.11 12.26 -11.12
CA GLY A 142 0.96 13.23 -11.30
C GLY A 142 2.31 12.52 -11.33
N GLY A 143 3.20 12.89 -12.24
CA GLY A 143 4.55 12.34 -12.32
C GLY A 143 5.41 12.74 -11.11
N CYS A 144 6.57 12.10 -10.96
CA CYS A 144 7.62 12.56 -10.05
C CYS A 144 8.61 13.48 -10.78
N ALA A 145 9.30 14.36 -10.04
CA ALA A 145 10.41 15.11 -10.58
C ALA A 145 11.67 14.24 -10.60
N GLY A 146 12.25 13.99 -11.78
CA GLY A 146 13.48 13.22 -11.95
C GLY A 146 13.26 11.81 -12.51
N ASP A 147 14.27 10.94 -12.35
CA ASP A 147 14.20 9.53 -12.75
C ASP A 147 13.34 8.73 -11.74
N PRO A 148 12.21 8.12 -12.16
CA PRO A 148 11.35 7.35 -11.29
C PRO A 148 12.05 6.22 -10.52
N ILE A 149 13.09 5.60 -11.11
CA ILE A 149 13.85 4.54 -10.44
C ILE A 149 14.64 5.11 -9.26
N GLU A 150 15.29 6.26 -9.47
CA GLU A 150 16.06 6.95 -8.44
C GLU A 150 15.15 7.47 -7.33
N VAL A 151 13.97 8.01 -7.68
CA VAL A 151 12.97 8.44 -6.70
C VAL A 151 12.47 7.26 -5.85
N ALA A 152 12.16 6.12 -6.48
CA ALA A 152 11.76 4.91 -5.76
C ALA A 152 12.86 4.40 -4.82
N ARG A 153 14.12 4.45 -5.25
CA ARG A 153 15.30 4.09 -4.43
C ARG A 153 15.46 5.00 -3.23
N GLN A 154 15.45 6.32 -3.45
CA GLN A 154 15.52 7.31 -2.37
C GLN A 154 14.41 7.11 -1.34
N CYS A 155 13.18 6.86 -1.80
CA CYS A 155 12.05 6.56 -0.93
C CYS A 155 12.28 5.27 -0.11
N SER A 156 12.75 4.21 -0.77
CA SER A 156 13.03 2.91 -0.14
C SER A 156 14.13 3.03 0.93
N GLU A 157 15.19 3.78 0.65
CA GLU A 157 16.29 4.04 1.58
C GLU A 157 15.84 4.90 2.76
N ARG A 158 15.14 6.00 2.49
CA ARG A 158 14.64 6.94 3.51
C ARG A 158 13.77 6.25 4.55
N TRP A 159 12.84 5.40 4.09
CA TRP A 159 11.88 4.72 4.97
C TRP A 159 12.26 3.28 5.32
N ASN A 160 13.41 2.80 4.82
CA ASN A 160 13.91 1.44 5.03
C ASN A 160 12.84 0.37 4.75
N THR A 161 12.12 0.52 3.64
CA THR A 161 10.99 -0.33 3.24
C THR A 161 11.08 -0.69 1.75
N VAL A 162 10.35 -1.72 1.31
CA VAL A 162 10.19 -1.98 -0.14
C VAL A 162 9.20 -0.97 -0.70
N VAL A 163 9.55 -0.35 -1.82
CA VAL A 163 8.68 0.60 -2.53
C VAL A 163 8.16 -0.02 -3.81
N ALA A 164 6.85 -0.02 -4.00
CA ALA A 164 6.18 -0.38 -5.24
C ALA A 164 5.55 0.88 -5.85
N MET A 165 6.28 1.52 -6.78
CA MET A 165 5.80 2.67 -7.52
C MET A 165 5.03 2.20 -8.76
N THR A 166 3.72 2.43 -8.79
CA THR A 166 2.84 1.94 -9.85
C THR A 166 2.67 2.94 -11.01
N GLY A 167 2.53 2.43 -12.23
CA GLY A 167 2.33 3.22 -13.45
C GLY A 167 2.18 2.33 -14.70
N GLU A 168 2.46 2.86 -15.89
CA GLU A 168 2.50 2.03 -17.12
C GLU A 168 3.57 0.93 -17.03
N THR A 169 4.68 1.24 -16.36
CA THR A 169 5.65 0.25 -15.89
C THR A 169 5.77 0.41 -14.38
N ASP A 170 5.46 -0.64 -13.62
CA ASP A 170 5.65 -0.61 -12.18
C ASP A 170 7.13 -0.80 -11.86
N ILE A 171 7.59 -0.08 -10.83
CA ILE A 171 8.94 -0.13 -10.30
C ILE A 171 8.86 -0.67 -8.88
N VAL A 172 9.45 -1.83 -8.64
CA VAL A 172 9.59 -2.40 -7.30
C VAL A 172 11.04 -2.28 -6.87
N CYS A 173 11.28 -1.44 -5.86
CA CYS A 173 12.61 -1.13 -5.34
C CYS A 173 12.75 -1.63 -3.91
N GLY A 174 13.79 -2.43 -3.66
CA GLY A 174 14.28 -2.74 -2.32
C GLY A 174 15.65 -2.11 -2.06
N LYS A 175 16.38 -2.60 -1.07
CA LYS A 175 17.69 -2.05 -0.65
C LYS A 175 18.79 -2.11 -1.72
N SER A 176 18.78 -3.12 -2.57
CA SER A 176 19.87 -3.34 -3.54
C SER A 176 19.38 -3.66 -4.95
N GLU A 177 18.10 -4.02 -5.10
CA GLU A 177 17.53 -4.51 -6.35
C GLU A 177 16.37 -3.63 -6.78
N VAL A 178 16.25 -3.47 -8.09
CA VAL A 178 15.12 -2.81 -8.75
C VAL A 178 14.56 -3.76 -9.79
N TYR A 179 13.24 -3.95 -9.74
CA TYR A 179 12.50 -4.75 -10.72
C TYR A 179 11.51 -3.87 -11.48
N LEU A 180 11.40 -4.13 -12.78
CA LEU A 180 10.43 -3.47 -13.66
C LEU A 180 9.34 -4.47 -14.06
N ILE A 181 8.09 -4.11 -13.88
CA ILE A 181 6.93 -4.92 -14.25
C ILE A 181 6.17 -4.21 -15.36
N ARG A 182 6.07 -4.85 -16.53
CA ARG A 182 5.45 -4.31 -17.75
C ARG A 182 4.19 -5.09 -18.13
N ASN A 183 3.32 -5.30 -17.15
CA ASN A 183 2.01 -5.94 -17.34
C ASN A 183 0.90 -4.87 -17.22
N GLY A 184 -0.36 -5.32 -17.17
CA GLY A 184 -1.51 -4.44 -16.96
C GLY A 184 -2.23 -4.09 -18.26
N SER A 185 -3.13 -3.10 -18.18
CA SER A 185 -3.92 -2.61 -19.29
C SER A 185 -4.32 -1.15 -19.07
N PRO A 186 -4.29 -0.28 -20.10
CA PRO A 186 -4.81 1.09 -20.00
C PRO A 186 -6.28 1.17 -19.54
N MET A 187 -7.04 0.09 -19.64
CA MET A 187 -8.41 0.04 -19.11
C MET A 187 -8.48 0.16 -17.58
N MET A 188 -7.39 -0.16 -16.86
CA MET A 188 -7.36 -0.10 -15.40
C MET A 188 -7.54 1.32 -14.86
N GLU A 189 -7.15 2.35 -15.63
CA GLU A 189 -7.37 3.75 -15.27
C GLU A 189 -8.85 4.18 -15.36
N ARG A 190 -9.69 3.36 -16.00
CA ARG A 190 -11.13 3.64 -16.18
C ARG A 190 -12.00 3.03 -15.08
N LEU A 191 -11.38 2.39 -14.09
CA LEU A 191 -12.05 1.75 -12.97
C LEU A 191 -11.49 2.32 -11.68
N SER A 192 -12.38 2.83 -10.82
CA SER A 192 -11.99 3.30 -9.49
C SER A 192 -11.38 2.14 -8.69
N GLY A 193 -10.31 2.42 -7.96
CA GLY A 193 -9.75 1.47 -7.00
C GLY A 193 -8.86 0.37 -7.57
N THR A 194 -8.54 0.35 -8.86
CA THR A 194 -7.60 -0.62 -9.43
C THR A 194 -6.22 -0.59 -8.80
N GLY A 195 -5.79 0.57 -8.31
CA GLY A 195 -4.58 0.69 -7.51
C GLY A 195 -4.73 0.30 -6.04
N CYS A 196 -5.95 0.28 -5.49
CA CYS A 196 -6.22 -0.01 -4.07
C CYS A 196 -6.49 -1.51 -3.82
N MET A 197 -6.93 -2.24 -4.85
CA MET A 197 -7.12 -3.70 -4.86
C MET A 197 -5.79 -4.45 -4.87
#